data_AF-A0A661SDC6-F1
#
_entry.id   AF-A0A661SDC6-F1
#
_cell.length_a   1.000
_cell.length_b   1.000
_cell.length_c   1.000
_cell.angle_alpha   90.00
_cell.angle_beta   90.00
_cell.angle_gamma   90.00
#
_symmetry.space_group_name_H-M   'P 1'
#
loop_
_entity.id
_entity.type
_entity.pdbx_description
1 polymer ?
#
loop_
_entity_poly.entity_id
_entity_poly.type
_entity_poly.pdbx_seq_one_letter_code
_entity_poly.pdbx_strand_id
1 'polypeptide(L)'
;MRFFNTAGPVNCDDHYCLPPLGRFDLDEILYLIDHKKYFVLHAPRQTGKTSCLLALAEYLNTAGKHRCLYLNVEAAQGAREDVYRGIRAILSEMTDRAE
;
A
#
# COMPACT_ATOMS: atom_id res chain seq x y z
N MET A 1 24.02 -1.67 -16.43
CA MET A 1 22.98 -0.99 -17.23
C MET A 1 21.64 -1.54 -16.77
N ARG A 2 20.68 -0.68 -16.40
CA ARG A 2 19.36 -1.14 -15.91
C ARG A 2 18.52 -1.72 -17.05
N PHE A 3 17.58 -2.61 -16.73
CA PHE A 3 16.64 -3.21 -17.69
C PHE A 3 15.21 -3.24 -17.15
N PHE A 4 14.22 -3.43 -18.03
CA PHE A 4 12.82 -3.51 -17.60
C PHE A 4 12.51 -4.92 -17.09
N ASN A 5 12.04 -5.03 -15.85
CA ASN A 5 11.49 -6.29 -15.36
C ASN A 5 10.02 -6.43 -15.80
N THR A 6 9.71 -7.50 -16.52
CA THR A 6 8.35 -7.85 -16.94
C THR A 6 7.74 -8.97 -16.11
N ALA A 7 8.49 -9.60 -15.19
CA ALA A 7 8.03 -10.69 -14.34
C ALA A 7 8.65 -10.68 -12.93
N GLY A 8 7.82 -10.72 -11.89
CA GLY A 8 8.27 -10.78 -10.50
C GLY A 8 8.59 -9.41 -9.87
N PRO A 9 9.23 -9.38 -8.69
CA PRO A 9 9.49 -8.15 -7.94
C PRO A 9 10.49 -7.21 -8.64
N VAL A 10 10.25 -5.90 -8.56
CA VAL A 10 11.14 -4.88 -9.13
C VAL A 10 12.22 -4.51 -8.11
N ASN A 11 13.47 -4.96 -8.32
CA ASN A 11 14.66 -4.39 -7.70
C ASN A 11 15.05 -3.06 -8.39
N CYS A 12 15.03 -1.93 -7.69
CA CYS A 12 15.33 -0.62 -8.29
C CYS A 12 16.85 -0.37 -8.50
N ASP A 13 17.73 -1.22 -7.96
CA ASP A 13 19.16 -1.20 -8.28
C ASP A 13 19.41 -1.75 -9.69
N ASP A 14 18.77 -2.87 -10.01
CA ASP A 14 18.95 -3.63 -11.25
C ASP A 14 17.98 -3.21 -12.37
N HIS A 15 16.78 -2.75 -12.02
CA HIS A 15 15.71 -2.49 -12.96
C HIS A 15 15.38 -1.01 -13.15
N TYR A 16 14.81 -0.66 -14.31
CA TYR A 16 14.16 0.63 -14.51
C TYR A 16 12.93 0.73 -13.61
N CYS A 17 13.03 1.59 -12.61
CA CYS A 17 12.05 1.78 -11.56
C CYS A 17 11.64 3.25 -11.55
N LEU A 18 10.38 3.52 -11.90
CA LEU A 18 9.81 4.86 -11.78
C LEU A 18 9.61 5.18 -10.29
N PRO A 19 9.91 6.40 -9.81
CA PRO A 19 9.67 6.79 -8.42
C PRO A 19 8.22 6.50 -8.01
N PRO A 20 7.94 5.65 -7.00
CA PRO A 20 6.57 5.24 -6.67
C PRO A 20 5.64 6.39 -6.32
N LEU A 21 6.15 7.39 -5.58
CA LEU A 21 5.38 8.58 -5.19
C LEU A 21 5.05 9.52 -6.37
N GLY A 22 5.75 9.38 -7.51
CA GLY A 22 5.46 10.15 -8.72
C GLY A 22 4.46 9.46 -9.66
N ARG A 23 3.90 8.30 -9.27
CA ARG A 23 2.96 7.53 -10.10
C ARG A 23 1.49 7.86 -9.81
N PHE A 24 1.22 8.74 -8.86
CA PHE A 24 -0.10 9.24 -8.49
C PHE A 24 0.03 10.68 -8.01
N ASP A 25 -1.10 11.37 -7.87
CA ASP A 25 -1.13 12.74 -7.34
C ASP A 25 -0.89 12.72 -5.83
N LEU A 26 0.36 12.90 -5.42
CA LEU A 26 0.75 12.88 -4.01
C LEU A 26 0.11 14.05 -3.24
N ASP A 27 0.05 15.23 -3.85
CA ASP A 27 -0.47 16.43 -3.19
C ASP A 27 -1.97 16.29 -2.90
N GLU A 28 -2.75 15.75 -3.85
CA GLU A 28 -4.16 15.42 -3.64
C GLU A 28 -4.35 14.38 -2.52
N ILE A 29 -3.53 13.33 -2.50
CA ILE A 29 -3.62 12.30 -1.45
C ILE A 29 -3.29 12.87 -0.07
N LEU A 30 -2.23 13.67 0.04
CA LEU A 30 -1.86 14.32 1.30
C LEU A 30 -2.96 15.29 1.77
N TYR A 31 -3.58 16.03 0.84
CA TYR A 31 -4.74 16.86 1.13
C TYR A 31 -5.91 16.04 1.69
N LEU A 32 -6.24 14.90 1.09
CA LEU A 32 -7.30 14.01 1.55
C LEU A 32 -7.01 13.44 2.95
N ILE A 33 -5.77 13.03 3.21
CA ILE A 33 -5.31 12.54 4.51
C ILE A 33 -5.45 13.63 5.58
N ASP A 34 -4.97 14.84 5.31
CA ASP A 34 -5.04 15.97 6.24
C ASP A 34 -6.51 16.34 6.56
N HIS A 35 -7.43 16.11 5.63
CA HIS A 35 -8.87 16.30 5.82
C HIS A 35 -9.61 15.06 6.35
N LYS A 36 -8.88 14.01 6.75
CA LYS A 36 -9.43 12.75 7.30
C LYS A 36 -10.45 12.08 6.36
N LYS A 37 -10.20 12.15 5.06
CA LYS A 37 -11.05 11.56 4.02
C LYS A 37 -10.55 10.17 3.64
N TYR A 38 -11.51 9.31 3.29
CA TYR A 38 -11.21 8.03 2.64
C TYR A 38 -11.08 8.26 1.12
N PHE A 39 -10.19 7.50 0.49
CA PHE A 39 -10.01 7.51 -0.95
C PHE A 39 -9.74 6.10 -1.48
N VAL A 40 -9.98 5.91 -2.77
CA VAL A 40 -9.74 4.64 -3.47
C VAL A 40 -8.76 4.89 -4.60
N LEU A 41 -7.62 4.19 -4.58
CA LEU A 41 -6.66 4.24 -5.68
C LEU A 41 -7.10 3.28 -6.80
N HIS A 42 -7.81 3.81 -7.79
CA HIS A 42 -8.26 3.04 -8.95
C HIS A 42 -7.21 3.05 -10.07
N ALA A 43 -6.69 1.86 -10.44
CA ALA A 43 -5.81 1.69 -11.59
C ALA A 43 -5.87 0.25 -12.12
N PRO A 44 -5.48 -0.02 -13.39
CA PRO A 44 -5.42 -1.36 -13.97
C PRO A 44 -4.57 -2.36 -13.17
N ARG A 45 -4.71 -3.66 -13.46
CA ARG A 45 -3.86 -4.69 -12.83
C ARG A 45 -2.38 -4.44 -13.16
N GLN A 46 -1.49 -4.77 -12.21
CA GLN A 46 -0.04 -4.70 -12.36
C GLN A 46 0.55 -3.29 -12.63
N THR A 47 -0.18 -2.22 -12.32
CA THR A 47 0.34 -0.84 -12.44
C THR A 47 1.14 -0.36 -11.23
N GLY A 48 1.41 -1.23 -10.26
CA GLY A 48 2.21 -0.90 -9.08
C GLY A 48 1.45 -0.21 -7.94
N LYS A 49 0.11 -0.30 -7.88
CA LYS A 49 -0.70 0.26 -6.78
C LYS A 49 -0.16 -0.11 -5.39
N THR A 50 0.16 -1.39 -5.17
CA THR A 50 0.72 -1.86 -3.90
C THR A 50 2.06 -1.20 -3.61
N SER A 51 2.96 -1.11 -4.60
CA SER A 51 4.24 -0.44 -4.46
C SER A 51 4.08 1.05 -4.12
N CYS A 52 3.10 1.72 -4.73
CA CYS A 52 2.76 3.11 -4.45
C CYS A 52 2.26 3.32 -3.02
N LEU A 53 1.36 2.45 -2.53
CA LEU A 53 0.82 2.54 -1.17
C LEU A 53 1.89 2.23 -0.11
N LEU A 54 2.80 1.29 -0.36
CA LEU A 54 3.94 1.01 0.52
C LEU A 54 4.87 2.21 0.63
N ALA A 55 5.22 2.83 -0.50
CA ALA A 55 6.03 4.04 -0.52
C ALA A 55 5.34 5.23 0.16
N LEU A 56 4.02 5.36 0.02
CA LEU A 56 3.24 6.38 0.73
C LEU A 56 3.28 6.14 2.25
N ALA A 57 3.13 4.90 2.71
CA ALA A 57 3.21 4.57 4.13
C ALA A 57 4.59 4.91 4.71
N GLU A 58 5.67 4.55 4.01
CA GLU A 58 7.04 4.90 4.38
C GLU A 58 7.26 6.43 4.42
N TYR A 59 6.77 7.15 3.41
CA TYR A 59 6.83 8.61 3.35
C TYR A 59 6.12 9.25 4.55
N LEU A 60 4.90 8.81 4.85
CA LEU A 60 4.10 9.34 5.97
C LEU A 60 4.76 9.09 7.33
N ASN A 61 5.30 7.88 7.52
CA ASN A 61 6.01 7.51 8.75
C ASN A 61 7.31 8.30 8.92
N THR A 62 8.07 8.50 7.83
CA THR A 62 9.32 9.28 7.84
C THR A 62 9.06 10.75 8.16
N ALA A 63 7.95 11.31 7.67
CA ALA A 63 7.56 12.69 7.96
C ALA A 63 7.17 12.92 9.44
N GLY A 64 6.87 11.85 10.20
CA GLY A 64 6.60 11.90 11.65
C GLY A 64 5.28 12.54 12.07
N LYS A 65 4.53 13.17 11.15
CA LYS A 65 3.21 13.76 11.42
C LYS A 65 2.11 12.69 11.61
N HIS A 66 2.27 11.54 10.96
CA HIS A 66 1.31 10.44 10.99
C HIS A 66 2.01 9.14 11.33
N ARG A 67 1.26 8.22 11.95
CA ARG A 67 1.67 6.82 12.09
C ARG A 67 0.81 6.01 11.12
N CYS A 68 1.42 5.58 10.02
CA CYS A 68 0.78 4.87 8.93
C CYS A 68 1.07 3.37 9.04
N LEU A 69 0.03 2.56 8.89
CA LEU A 69 0.12 1.11 8.85
C LEU A 69 -0.42 0.59 7.53
N TYR A 70 0.41 -0.16 6.80
CA TYR A 70 -0.04 -0.92 5.64
C TYR A 70 -0.54 -2.31 6.09
N LEU A 71 -1.70 -2.71 5.60
CA LEU A 71 -2.31 -4.00 5.92
C LEU A 71 -2.95 -4.64 4.67
N ASN A 72 -2.83 -5.96 4.54
CA ASN A 72 -3.51 -6.75 3.52
C ASN A 72 -4.71 -7.48 4.15
N VAL A 73 -5.92 -7.25 3.63
CA VAL A 73 -7.15 -7.87 4.14
C VAL A 73 -7.54 -9.17 3.42
N GLU A 74 -6.76 -9.64 2.44
CA GLU A 74 -7.06 -10.84 1.64
C GLU A 74 -7.17 -12.11 2.50
N ALA A 75 -6.44 -12.19 3.62
CA ALA A 75 -6.55 -13.31 4.56
C ALA A 75 -7.98 -13.53 5.08
N ALA A 76 -8.79 -12.47 5.17
CA ALA A 76 -10.18 -12.55 5.60
C ALA A 76 -11.09 -13.26 4.59
N GLN A 77 -10.70 -13.34 3.31
CA GLN A 77 -11.51 -14.00 2.26
C GLN A 77 -11.74 -15.48 2.56
N GLY A 78 -10.82 -16.14 3.28
CA GLY A 78 -10.97 -17.53 3.70
C GLY A 78 -12.15 -17.78 4.64
N ALA A 79 -12.64 -16.74 5.34
CA ALA A 79 -13.77 -16.84 6.25
C ALA A 79 -15.14 -16.93 5.54
N ARG A 80 -15.20 -16.64 4.22
CA ARG A 80 -16.42 -16.63 3.41
C ARG A 80 -17.50 -15.75 4.06
N GLU A 81 -18.63 -16.33 4.47
CA GLU A 81 -19.76 -15.61 5.07
C GLU A 81 -19.61 -15.42 6.60
N ASP A 82 -18.59 -16.00 7.23
CA ASP A 82 -18.32 -15.80 8.65
C ASP A 82 -17.62 -14.45 8.88
N VAL A 83 -18.43 -13.41 9.07
CA VAL A 83 -17.97 -12.05 9.33
C VAL A 83 -17.07 -11.97 10.56
N TYR A 84 -17.40 -12.71 11.62
CA TYR A 84 -16.63 -12.67 12.87
C TYR A 84 -15.23 -13.23 12.67
N ARG A 85 -15.10 -14.35 11.95
CA ARG A 85 -13.78 -14.90 11.58
C ARG A 85 -13.03 -13.97 10.63
N GLY A 86 -13.70 -13.36 9.67
CA GLY A 86 -13.10 -12.40 8.74
C GLY A 86 -12.49 -11.20 9.47
N ILE A 87 -13.26 -10.56 10.36
CA ILE A 87 -12.78 -9.44 11.17
C ILE A 87 -11.60 -9.86 12.06
N ARG A 88 -11.64 -11.05 12.68
CA ARG A 88 -10.51 -11.55 13.46
C ARG A 88 -9.24 -11.72 12.65
N ALA A 89 -9.33 -12.19 11.40
CA ALA A 89 -8.17 -12.31 10.53
C ALA A 89 -7.55 -10.93 10.21
N ILE A 90 -8.38 -9.91 9.96
CA ILE A 90 -7.90 -8.53 9.72
C ILE A 90 -7.22 -7.96 10.97
N LEU A 91 -7.81 -8.16 12.15
CA LEU A 91 -7.23 -7.68 13.41
C LEU A 91 -5.89 -8.37 13.73
N SER A 92 -5.76 -9.66 13.39
CA SER A 92 -4.49 -10.39 13.54
C SER A 92 -3.42 -9.77 12.65
N GLU A 93 -3.67 -9.61 11.35
CA GLU A 93 -2.72 -8.98 10.42
C GLU A 93 -2.36 -7.56 10.87
N MET A 94 -3.33 -6.78 11.35
CA MET A 94 -3.08 -5.44 11.86
C MET A 94 -2.13 -5.45 13.06
N THR A 95 -2.25 -6.44 13.95
CA THR A 95 -1.38 -6.59 15.12
C THR A 95 0.03 -6.97 14.70
N ASP A 96 0.16 -7.97 13.81
CA ASP A 96 1.45 -8.47 13.32
C ASP A 96 2.26 -7.40 12.57
N ARG A 97 1.58 -6.41 11.99
CA ARG A 97 2.21 -5.29 11.26
C ARG A 97 2.52 -4.08 12.13
N ALA A 98 1.91 -3.98 13.31
CA ALA A 98 2.04 -2.83 14.20
C ALA A 98 3.28 -2.90 15.12
N GLU A 99 3.89 -4.09 15.23
CA GLU A 99 5.18 -4.35 15.87
C GLU A 99 6.36 -3.83 15.03
#